data_AF-A0A366MML1-F1
#
_entry.id   AF-A0A366MML1-F1
#
_cell.length_a   1.000
_cell.length_b   1.000
_cell.length_c   1.000
_cell.angle_alpha   90.00
_cell.angle_beta   90.00
_cell.angle_gamma   90.00
#
_symmetry.space_group_name_H-M   'P 1'
#
loop_
_entity.id
_entity.type
_entity.pdbx_description
1 polymer ?
#
loop_
_entity_poly.entity_id
_entity_poly.type
_entity_poly.pdbx_seq_one_letter_code
_entity_poly.pdbx_strand_id
1 'polypeptide(L)'
;MAIFALQSIAGGFLDEDLQHFNKKFDDWCISFESYEDAMDIVKTLEEPENIDIVEITPLSYPKYFFSELQGTIYVTKQIEDKIICVIEPFIGSNFRIAICDLKTKRVRLTRTVYKNIPSIENAFANFKLIAEI
;
A
#
# COMPACT_ATOMS: atom_id res chain seq x y z
N MET A 1 10.66 -9.95 3.19
CA MET A 1 10.70 -9.70 1.74
C MET A 1 10.57 -8.21 1.58
N ALA A 2 11.66 -7.55 1.18
CA ALA A 2 11.58 -6.19 0.67
C ALA A 2 11.06 -6.27 -0.76
N ILE A 3 10.32 -5.27 -1.18
CA ILE A 3 9.90 -5.13 -2.57
C ILE A 3 10.35 -3.74 -2.98
N PHE A 4 11.03 -3.64 -4.12
CA PHE A 4 11.48 -2.37 -4.68
C PHE A 4 10.71 -2.07 -5.95
N ALA A 5 10.50 -0.79 -6.24
CA ALA A 5 9.82 -0.34 -7.44
C ALA A 5 10.53 0.89 -8.01
N LEU A 6 10.37 1.13 -9.30
CA LEU A 6 10.90 2.32 -9.97
C LEU A 6 9.86 3.41 -9.92
N GLN A 7 10.22 4.56 -9.35
CA GLN A 7 9.36 5.71 -9.21
C GLN A 7 9.97 6.91 -9.93
N SER A 8 9.17 7.65 -10.70
CA SER A 8 9.61 8.93 -11.23
C SER A 8 9.81 9.93 -10.09
N ILE A 9 10.80 10.81 -10.22
CA ILE A 9 10.98 11.96 -9.31
C ILE A 9 9.73 12.86 -9.22
N ALA A 10 8.91 12.90 -10.28
CA ALA A 10 7.64 13.64 -10.31
C ALA A 10 6.48 12.87 -9.64
N GLY A 11 6.75 11.66 -9.14
CA GLY A 11 5.79 10.71 -8.63
C GLY A 11 5.23 9.77 -9.70
N GLY A 12 4.78 8.60 -9.25
CA GLY A 12 4.25 7.53 -10.09
C GLY A 12 5.28 6.43 -10.39
N PHE A 13 4.79 5.23 -10.64
CA PHE A 13 5.55 3.99 -10.70
C PHE A 13 5.60 3.45 -12.11
N LEU A 14 6.78 3.00 -12.54
CA LEU A 14 6.97 2.48 -13.88
C LEU A 14 6.13 1.21 -14.10
N ASP A 15 5.50 1.11 -15.26
CA ASP A 15 4.74 -0.07 -15.67
C ASP A 15 5.65 -1.25 -16.07
N GLU A 16 5.05 -2.44 -16.19
CA GLU A 16 5.73 -3.68 -16.56
C GLU A 16 6.37 -3.61 -17.95
N ASP A 17 5.83 -2.79 -18.85
CA ASP A 17 6.36 -2.55 -20.19
C ASP A 17 7.51 -1.52 -20.23
N LEU A 18 7.82 -0.89 -19.09
CA LEU A 18 8.86 0.15 -18.94
C LEU A 18 8.62 1.41 -19.77
N GLN A 19 7.37 1.76 -20.05
CA GLN A 19 6.98 2.89 -20.90
C GLN A 19 6.24 4.00 -20.17
N HIS A 20 5.44 3.67 -19.14
CA HIS A 20 4.55 4.65 -18.50
C HIS A 20 4.70 4.66 -16.99
N PHE A 21 4.51 5.83 -16.39
CA PHE A 21 4.42 5.98 -14.94
C PHE A 21 2.97 6.06 -14.47
N ASN A 22 2.56 5.10 -13.64
CA ASN A 22 1.27 5.02 -12.98
C ASN A 22 1.28 5.79 -11.66
N LYS A 23 0.36 6.74 -11.47
CA LYS A 23 0.30 7.55 -10.23
C LYS A 23 0.12 6.74 -8.95
N LYS A 24 -0.38 5.51 -9.07
CA LYS A 24 -0.54 4.56 -7.97
C LYS A 24 0.24 3.33 -8.35
N PHE A 25 0.93 2.75 -7.37
CA PHE A 25 1.47 1.42 -7.52
C PHE A 25 0.27 0.46 -7.65
N ASP A 26 0.11 -0.14 -8.82
CA ASP A 26 -0.96 -1.11 -9.16
C ASP A 26 -0.37 -2.41 -9.74
N ASP A 27 -1.23 -3.31 -10.20
CA ASP A 27 -0.82 -4.66 -10.63
C ASP A 27 0.04 -4.65 -11.89
N TRP A 28 0.11 -3.52 -12.62
CA TRP A 28 0.95 -3.36 -13.80
C TRP A 28 2.26 -2.66 -13.49
N CYS A 29 2.56 -2.33 -12.24
CA CYS A 29 3.83 -1.71 -11.89
C CYS A 29 4.92 -2.77 -11.72
N ILE A 30 6.11 -2.49 -12.27
CA ILE A 30 7.25 -3.38 -12.10
C ILE A 30 7.75 -3.37 -10.66
N SER A 31 8.11 -4.56 -10.16
CA SER A 31 8.63 -4.74 -8.80
C SER A 31 9.82 -5.70 -8.76
N PHE A 32 10.70 -5.51 -7.79
CA PHE A 32 11.97 -6.22 -7.66
C PHE A 32 12.15 -6.77 -6.25
N GLU A 33 12.84 -7.90 -6.14
CA GLU A 33 13.16 -8.52 -4.85
C GLU A 33 14.40 -7.90 -4.17
N SER A 34 15.27 -7.25 -4.96
CA SER A 34 16.48 -6.58 -4.47
C SER A 34 16.65 -5.19 -5.08
N TYR A 35 17.41 -4.34 -4.40
CA TYR A 35 17.77 -3.02 -4.89
C TYR A 35 18.70 -3.13 -6.09
N GLU A 36 19.61 -4.11 -6.07
CA GLU A 36 20.57 -4.38 -7.14
C GLU A 36 19.87 -4.72 -8.46
N ASP A 37 18.85 -5.58 -8.44
CA ASP A 37 18.08 -5.94 -9.63
C ASP A 37 17.35 -4.71 -10.21
N ALA A 38 16.74 -3.91 -9.33
CA ALA A 38 16.08 -2.66 -9.73
C ALA A 38 17.07 -1.68 -10.37
N MET A 39 18.26 -1.56 -9.80
CA MET A 39 19.32 -0.67 -10.28
C MET A 39 19.86 -1.10 -11.64
N ASP A 40 19.97 -2.40 -11.88
CA ASP A 40 20.40 -2.91 -13.17
C ASP A 40 19.39 -2.61 -14.27
N ILE A 41 18.08 -2.63 -13.98
CA ILE A 41 17.06 -2.14 -14.92
C ILE A 41 17.17 -0.63 -15.14
N VAL A 42 17.29 0.19 -14.09
CA VAL A 42 17.36 1.65 -14.21
C VAL A 42 18.47 2.09 -15.17
N LYS A 43 19.66 1.46 -15.08
CA LYS A 43 20.80 1.76 -15.96
C LYS A 43 20.55 1.51 -17.45
N THR A 44 19.53 0.72 -17.80
CA THR A 44 19.17 0.43 -19.19
C THR A 44 18.14 1.42 -19.78
N LEU A 45 17.52 2.25 -18.93
CA LEU A 45 16.50 3.20 -19.34
C LEU A 45 17.12 4.50 -19.89
N GLU A 46 16.35 5.24 -20.69
CA GLU A 46 16.84 6.44 -21.39
C GLU A 46 17.18 7.61 -20.45
N GLU A 47 16.43 7.77 -19.37
CA GLU A 47 16.56 8.89 -18.41
C GLU A 47 16.69 8.37 -16.95
N PRO A 48 17.78 7.65 -16.61
CA PRO A 48 17.95 7.04 -15.29
C PRO A 48 17.97 8.07 -14.15
N GLU A 49 18.43 9.29 -14.40
CA GLU A 49 18.46 10.38 -13.42
C GLU A 49 17.08 10.87 -12.96
N ASN A 50 16.04 10.57 -13.74
CA ASN A 50 14.66 10.94 -13.41
C ASN A 50 13.91 9.82 -12.66
N ILE A 51 14.62 8.75 -12.29
CA ILE A 51 14.07 7.54 -11.69
C ILE A 51 14.73 7.27 -10.35
N ASP A 52 13.91 7.19 -9.31
CA ASP A 52 14.29 6.70 -7.99
C ASP A 52 13.85 5.25 -7.80
N ILE A 53 14.68 4.48 -7.08
CA ILE A 53 14.31 3.15 -6.61
C ILE A 53 13.76 3.31 -5.20
N VAL A 54 12.50 2.92 -5.01
CA VAL A 54 11.83 3.04 -3.72
C VAL A 54 11.49 1.66 -3.17
N GLU A 55 11.74 1.45 -1.87
CA GLU A 55 11.23 0.29 -1.17
C GLU A 55 9.74 0.50 -0.88
N ILE A 56 8.89 -0.36 -1.43
CA ILE A 56 7.48 -0.40 -1.03
C ILE A 56 7.37 -1.20 0.26
N THR A 57 6.55 -0.70 1.19
CA THR A 57 6.39 -1.31 2.50
C THR A 57 4.92 -1.68 2.71
N PRO A 58 4.61 -2.62 3.63
CA PRO A 58 3.23 -2.87 4.02
C PRO A 58 2.50 -1.61 4.51
N LEU A 59 3.23 -0.61 5.01
CA LEU A 59 2.66 0.66 5.44
C LEU A 59 2.27 1.54 4.24
N SER A 60 3.13 1.64 3.22
CA SER A 60 2.84 2.47 2.04
C SER A 60 1.90 1.78 1.03
N TYR A 61 2.03 0.46 0.85
CA TYR A 61 1.32 -0.31 -0.18
C TYR A 61 0.78 -1.65 0.36
N PRO A 62 -0.16 -1.66 1.32
CA PRO A 62 -0.55 -2.88 2.02
C PRO A 62 -1.19 -3.95 1.11
N LYS A 63 -1.83 -3.61 -0.01
CA LYS A 63 -2.45 -4.60 -0.92
C LYS A 63 -1.48 -5.68 -1.39
N TYR A 64 -0.22 -5.32 -1.59
CA TYR A 64 0.83 -6.22 -2.08
C TYR A 64 1.34 -7.19 -1.02
N PHE A 65 1.08 -6.88 0.25
CA PHE A 65 1.51 -7.70 1.38
C PHE A 65 0.34 -8.49 2.00
N PHE A 66 -0.90 -8.19 1.59
CA PHE A 66 -2.12 -8.74 2.16
C PHE A 66 -3.14 -9.03 1.05
N SER A 67 -3.11 -10.24 0.49
CA SER A 67 -3.97 -10.65 -0.64
C SER A 67 -5.48 -10.58 -0.35
N GLU A 68 -5.88 -10.70 0.91
CA GLU A 68 -7.27 -10.56 1.35
C GLU A 68 -7.72 -9.08 1.47
N LEU A 69 -6.80 -8.12 1.37
CA LEU A 69 -7.11 -6.70 1.50
C LEU A 69 -7.65 -6.16 0.18
N GLN A 70 -8.98 -5.97 0.12
CA GLN A 70 -9.68 -5.43 -1.03
C GLN A 70 -10.21 -4.01 -0.79
N GLY A 71 -10.49 -3.29 -1.89
CA GLY A 71 -11.06 -1.95 -1.87
C GLY A 71 -10.05 -0.81 -2.02
N THR A 72 -10.52 0.42 -1.95
CA THR A 72 -9.67 1.62 -1.98
C THR A 72 -9.12 1.89 -0.58
N ILE A 73 -7.81 2.01 -0.45
CA ILE A 73 -7.16 2.41 0.81
C ILE A 73 -6.92 3.91 0.78
N TYR A 74 -7.32 4.60 1.85
CA TYR A 74 -7.19 6.06 1.95
C TYR A 74 -6.02 6.47 2.82
N VAL A 75 -5.84 5.77 3.94
CA VAL A 75 -4.77 6.05 4.89
C VAL A 75 -4.41 4.77 5.64
N THR A 76 -3.14 4.68 5.99
CA THR A 76 -2.55 3.58 6.73
C THR A 76 -1.81 4.11 7.94
N LYS A 77 -1.73 3.30 8.99
CA LYS A 77 -0.82 3.52 10.11
C LYS A 77 -0.37 2.18 10.67
N GLN A 78 0.83 2.14 11.22
CA GLN A 78 1.31 0.95 11.91
C GLN A 78 1.04 1.07 13.41
N ILE A 79 0.52 -0.01 14.01
CA ILE A 79 0.44 -0.19 15.46
C ILE A 79 0.98 -1.59 15.76
N GLU A 80 2.09 -1.67 16.50
CA GLU A 80 2.80 -2.92 16.77
C GLU A 80 3.09 -3.69 15.45
N ASP A 81 2.78 -4.98 15.42
CA ASP A 81 2.93 -5.85 14.25
C ASP A 81 1.72 -5.80 13.29
N LYS A 82 0.96 -4.69 13.28
CA LYS A 82 -0.26 -4.58 12.47
C LYS A 82 -0.29 -3.29 11.65
N ILE A 83 -0.74 -3.41 10.41
CA ILE A 83 -1.08 -2.28 9.55
C ILE A 83 -2.59 -2.05 9.63
N ILE A 84 -2.96 -0.86 10.07
CA ILE A 84 -4.35 -0.43 10.17
C ILE A 84 -4.64 0.44 8.96
N CYS A 85 -5.69 0.09 8.19
CA CYS A 85 -6.06 0.80 6.98
C CYS A 85 -7.48 1.35 7.09
N VAL A 86 -7.70 2.57 6.61
CA VAL A 86 -9.04 3.01 6.22
C VAL A 86 -9.32 2.52 4.82
N ILE A 87 -10.38 1.74 4.66
CA ILE A 87 -10.77 1.18 3.37
C ILE A 87 -12.21 1.55 2.98
N GLU A 88 -12.42 1.71 1.69
CA GLU A 88 -13.72 1.62 1.04
C GLU A 88 -13.74 0.31 0.23
N PRO A 89 -14.44 -0.75 0.71
CA PRO A 89 -14.40 -2.08 0.08
C PRO A 89 -14.74 -2.10 -1.42
N PHE A 90 -15.71 -1.29 -1.83
CA PHE A 90 -16.05 -1.04 -3.23
C PHE A 90 -16.59 0.39 -3.39
N ILE A 91 -16.50 0.96 -4.58
CA ILE A 91 -16.88 2.36 -4.84
C ILE A 91 -18.33 2.61 -4.40
N GLY A 92 -18.53 3.62 -3.55
CA GLY A 92 -19.83 4.02 -3.01
C GLY A 92 -20.28 3.22 -1.78
N SER A 93 -19.42 2.37 -1.23
CA SER A 93 -19.70 1.62 0.00
C SER A 93 -19.40 2.43 1.27
N ASN A 94 -19.87 1.93 2.42
CA ASN A 94 -19.45 2.48 3.71
C ASN A 94 -17.98 2.13 3.97
N PHE A 95 -17.25 3.08 4.56
CA PHE A 95 -15.87 2.89 4.96
C PHE A 95 -15.74 1.96 6.17
N ARG A 96 -14.62 1.23 6.24
CA ARG A 96 -14.27 0.33 7.34
C ARG A 96 -12.81 0.45 7.70
N ILE A 97 -12.47 0.04 8.92
CA ILE A 97 -11.08 -0.13 9.33
C ILE A 97 -10.69 -1.58 9.06
N ALA A 98 -9.62 -1.78 8.29
CA ALA A 98 -8.97 -3.08 8.12
C ALA A 98 -7.77 -3.17 9.07
N ILE A 99 -7.58 -4.35 9.64
CA ILE A 99 -6.47 -4.70 10.53
C ILE A 99 -5.70 -5.83 9.84
N CYS A 100 -4.48 -5.54 9.40
CA CYS A 100 -3.65 -6.46 8.64
C CYS A 100 -2.47 -6.89 9.51
N ASP A 101 -2.33 -8.19 9.78
CA ASP A 101 -1.33 -8.72 10.70
C ASP A 101 -0.03 -9.08 9.96
N LEU A 102 1.08 -8.40 10.28
CA LEU A 102 2.34 -8.53 9.54
C LEU A 102 2.95 -9.93 9.62
N LYS A 103 2.64 -10.69 10.68
CA LYS A 103 3.17 -12.04 10.93
C LYS A 103 2.36 -13.11 10.20
N THR A 104 1.03 -13.06 10.34
CA THR A 104 0.11 -14.09 9.81
C THR A 104 -0.41 -13.77 8.42
N LYS A 105 -0.21 -12.53 7.93
CA LYS A 105 -0.75 -11.99 6.69
C LYS A 105 -2.29 -11.96 6.61
N ARG A 106 -2.98 -12.22 7.72
CA ARG A 106 -4.45 -12.19 7.79
C ARG A 106 -4.98 -10.77 7.82
N VAL A 107 -6.14 -10.56 7.20
CA VAL A 107 -6.85 -9.29 7.19
C VAL A 107 -8.17 -9.43 7.93
N ARG A 108 -8.45 -8.52 8.88
CA ARG A 108 -9.74 -8.46 9.58
C ARG A 108 -10.36 -7.09 9.43
N LEU A 109 -11.62 -7.04 9.01
CA LEU A 109 -12.40 -5.81 8.97
C LEU A 109 -13.16 -5.60 10.27
N THR A 110 -13.17 -4.37 10.79
CA THR A 110 -13.98 -4.00 11.96
C THR A 110 -15.47 -4.16 11.66
N ARG A 111 -16.26 -4.61 12.64
CA ARG A 111 -17.73 -4.72 12.49
C ARG A 111 -18.40 -3.36 12.24
N THR A 112 -17.85 -2.30 12.84
CA THR A 112 -18.33 -0.93 12.63
C THR A 112 -18.08 -0.48 11.21
N VAL A 113 -19.10 0.15 10.63
CA VAL A 113 -19.08 0.77 9.30
C VAL A 113 -19.32 2.27 9.44
N TYR A 114 -18.70 3.06 8.57
CA TYR A 114 -18.74 4.52 8.61
C TYR A 114 -19.26 5.06 7.29
N LYS A 115 -20.26 5.95 7.33
CA LYS A 115 -20.90 6.47 6.11
C LYS A 115 -20.10 7.54 5.38
N ASN A 116 -19.17 8.19 6.07
CA ASN A 116 -18.42 9.32 5.52
C ASN A 116 -16.99 9.36 6.06
N ILE A 117 -16.13 10.04 5.33
CA ILE A 117 -14.69 10.19 5.62
C ILE A 117 -14.45 10.79 7.01
N PRO A 118 -15.08 11.91 7.42
CA PRO A 118 -14.80 12.51 8.73
C PRO A 118 -15.06 11.56 9.92
N SER A 119 -16.13 10.75 9.83
CA SER A 119 -16.46 9.80 10.90
C SER A 119 -15.41 8.71 11.03
N ILE A 120 -14.89 8.18 9.91
CA ILE A 120 -13.86 7.15 9.96
C ILE A 120 -12.49 7.71 10.29
N GLU A 121 -12.14 8.91 9.84
CA GLU A 121 -10.88 9.57 10.19
C GLU A 121 -10.76 9.76 11.70
N ASN A 122 -11.83 10.23 12.36
CA ASN A 122 -11.83 10.36 13.81
C ASN A 122 -11.69 9.00 14.52
N ALA A 123 -12.40 7.97 14.03
CA ALA A 123 -12.26 6.63 14.59
C ALA A 123 -10.87 6.04 14.36
N PHE A 124 -10.28 6.28 13.19
CA PHE A 124 -8.95 5.82 12.80
C PHE A 124 -7.86 6.51 13.62
N ALA A 125 -7.94 7.82 13.81
CA ALA A 125 -7.02 8.59 14.64
C ALA A 125 -6.97 8.03 16.07
N ASN A 126 -8.14 7.72 16.64
CA ASN A 126 -8.28 7.19 18.00
C ASN A 126 -8.21 5.66 18.09
N PHE A 127 -7.96 4.96 16.97
CA PHE A 127 -7.98 3.49 16.94
C PHE A 127 -6.87 2.91 17.81
N LYS A 128 -7.25 2.01 18.71
CA LYS A 128 -6.38 1.22 19.58
C LYS A 128 -6.66 -0.26 19.38
N LEU A 129 -5.60 -1.07 19.40
CA LEU A 129 -5.75 -2.52 19.45
C LEU A 129 -6.23 -2.89 20.85
N ILE A 130 -7.45 -3.45 20.95
CA ILE A 130 -7.91 -4.07 22.17
C ILE A 130 -7.44 -5.51 22.11
N ALA A 131 -6.64 -5.95 23.09
CA ALA A 131 -6.33 -7.35 23.26
C ALA A 131 -7.65 -8.09 23.48
N GLU A 132 -7.96 -9.07 22.62
CA GLU A 132 -8.97 -10.07 22.95
C GLU A 132 -8.35 -10.89 24.10
N ILE A 133 -8.75 -10.57 25.34
CA ILE A 133 -8.45 -11.33 26.56
C ILE A 133 -9.35 -12.56 26.59
#